data_AF-A0AAJ1VZH6-F1
#
_entry.id   AF-A0AAJ1VZH6-F1
#
_cell.length_a   1.000
_cell.length_b   1.000
_cell.length_c   1.000
_cell.angle_alpha   90.00
_cell.angle_beta   90.00
_cell.angle_gamma   90.00
#
_symmetry.space_group_name_H-M   'P 1'
#
loop_
_entity.id
_entity.type
_entity.pdbx_description
1 polymer ?
#
loop_
_entity_poly.entity_id
_entity_poly.type
_entity_poly.pdbx_seq_one_letter_code
_entity_poly.pdbx_strand_id
1 'polypeptide(L)' 'MTLDIEAIRADFPILERRLPNGKQLVYFDNAATSQKPQCVIDAMTHFYEAYNSNAHRSNHTLADEATT' A
#
# COMPACT_ATOMS: atom_id res chain seq x y z
N MET A 1 -24.56 9.90 -4.50
CA MET A 1 -23.79 8.97 -3.66
C MET A 1 -23.00 9.80 -2.67
N THR A 2 -23.14 9.55 -1.37
CA THR A 2 -22.35 10.20 -0.31
C THR A 2 -21.03 9.46 -0.14
N LEU A 3 -19.95 10.21 0.02
CA LEU A 3 -18.61 9.65 0.26
C LEU A 3 -18.48 9.32 1.75
N ASP A 4 -18.22 8.05 2.08
CA ASP A 4 -17.97 7.62 3.46
C ASP A 4 -16.49 7.80 3.79
N ILE A 5 -16.17 8.88 4.49
CA ILE A 5 -14.80 9.24 4.85
C ILE A 5 -14.21 8.28 5.88
N GLU A 6 -15.02 7.77 6.81
CA GLU A 6 -14.51 6.87 7.86
C GLU A 6 -14.15 5.51 7.27
N ALA A 7 -14.97 5.00 6.34
CA ALA A 7 -14.63 3.79 5.58
C ALA A 7 -13.32 3.98 4.80
N ILE A 8 -13.15 5.11 4.11
CA ILE A 8 -11.91 5.40 3.36
C ILE A 8 -10.71 5.51 4.30
N ARG A 9 -10.85 6.15 5.46
CA ARG A 9 -9.74 6.28 6.43
C ARG A 9 -9.30 4.94 6.99
N ALA A 10 -10.25 4.01 7.19
CA ALA A 10 -9.97 2.65 7.65
C ALA A 10 -9.10 1.86 6.66
N ASP A 11 -9.15 2.19 5.37
CA ASP A 11 -8.26 1.58 4.37
C ASP A 11 -6.79 2.00 4.54
N PHE A 12 -6.45 3.02 5.33
CA PHE A 12 -5.08 3.51 5.54
C PHE A 12 -4.60 3.25 6.98
N PRO A 13 -4.01 2.07 7.27
CA PRO A 13 -3.69 1.64 8.64
C PRO A 13 -2.84 2.64 9.43
N ILE A 14 -1.91 3.34 8.75
CA ILE A 14 -1.02 4.30 9.41
C ILE A 14 -1.78 5.47 10.06
N LEU A 15 -2.99 5.79 9.61
CA LEU A 15 -3.81 6.86 10.18
C LEU A 15 -4.30 6.56 11.59
N GLU A 16 -4.28 5.28 12.02
CA GLU A 16 -4.57 4.87 13.40
C GLU A 16 -3.38 5.07 14.36
N ARG A 17 -2.19 5.38 13.84
CA ARG A 17 -0.98 5.56 14.64
C ARG A 17 -1.08 6.71 15.64
N ARG A 18 -0.68 6.43 16.88
CA ARG A 18 -0.35 7.46 17.88
C ARG A 18 1.12 7.84 17.81
N LEU A 19 1.38 9.13 17.89
CA LEU A 19 2.72 9.70 17.92
C LEU A 19 3.33 9.59 19.34
N PRO A 20 4.66 9.76 19.50
CA PRO A 20 5.31 9.67 20.82
C PRO A 20 4.76 10.63 21.88
N ASN A 21 4.12 11.71 21.46
CA ASN A 21 3.44 12.67 22.34
C ASN A 21 2.00 12.26 22.72
N GLY A 22 1.58 11.03 22.40
CA GLY A 22 0.26 10.46 22.69
C GLY A 22 -0.88 10.91 21.76
N LYS A 23 -0.64 11.87 20.87
CA LYS A 23 -1.65 12.41 19.96
C LYS A 23 -1.84 11.52 18.73
N GLN A 24 -3.05 11.53 18.17
CA GLN A 24 -3.35 10.87 16.91
C GLN A 24 -2.58 11.52 15.76
N LEU A 25 -2.11 10.72 14.81
CA LEU A 25 -1.49 11.24 13.59
C LEU A 25 -2.50 12.08 12.78
N VAL A 26 -2.10 13.31 12.46
CA VAL A 26 -2.75 14.16 11.44
C VAL A 26 -1.69 14.47 10.39
N TYR A 27 -1.81 13.84 9.22
CA TYR A 27 -0.82 13.92 8.15
C TYR A 27 -1.29 14.87 7.04
N PHE A 28 -0.72 16.08 6.99
CA PHE A 28 -1.04 17.12 6.00
C PHE A 28 0.06 17.36 4.97
N ASP A 29 1.03 16.47 4.87
CA ASP A 29 2.14 16.55 3.91
C ASP A 29 1.91 15.66 2.67
N ASN A 30 0.63 15.49 2.28
CA ASN A 30 0.23 14.59 1.19
C ASN A 30 0.81 14.99 -0.18
N ALA A 31 1.19 16.27 -0.34
CA ALA A 31 1.78 16.80 -1.57
C ALA A 31 3.24 16.34 -1.76
N ALA A 32 3.97 16.09 -0.66
CA ALA A 32 5.31 15.52 -0.73
C ALA A 32 5.26 14.01 -0.96
N THR A 33 4.40 13.29 -0.21
CA THR A 33 4.10 11.88 -0.45
C THR A 33 2.79 11.50 0.22
N SER A 34 2.06 10.55 -0.36
CA SER A 34 0.76 10.10 0.17
C SER A 34 0.89 8.76 0.90
N GLN A 35 0.10 8.56 1.95
CA GLN A 35 -0.02 7.27 2.63
C GLN A 35 -0.62 6.21 1.70
N LYS A 36 -0.38 4.93 1.98
CA LYS A 36 -0.81 3.81 1.13
C LYS A 36 -2.00 3.10 1.78
N PRO A 37 -3.07 2.82 1.02
CA PRO A 37 -4.14 1.98 1.53
C PRO A 37 -3.68 0.51 1.63
N GLN A 38 -4.39 -0.29 2.41
CA GLN A 38 -4.06 -1.69 2.68
C GLN A 38 -3.96 -2.51 1.38
N CYS A 39 -4.85 -2.30 0.42
CA CYS A 39 -4.83 -3.02 -0.85
C CYS A 39 -3.53 -2.82 -1.66
N VAL A 40 -2.88 -1.65 -1.56
CA VAL A 40 -1.58 -1.39 -2.21
C VAL A 40 -0.46 -2.10 -1.45
N ILE A 41 -0.51 -2.08 -0.13
CA ILE A 41 0.45 -2.79 0.73
C ILE A 41 0.36 -4.29 0.46
N ASP A 42 -0.85 -4.85 0.43
CA ASP A 42 -1.10 -6.27 0.18
C ASP A 42 -0.62 -6.70 -1.20
N ALA A 43 -0.89 -5.90 -2.23
CA ALA A 43 -0.43 -6.20 -3.59
C ALA A 43 1.10 -6.24 -3.67
N MET A 44 1.79 -5.30 -3.03
CA MET A 44 3.25 -5.30 -2.95
C MET A 44 3.78 -6.50 -2.17
N THR A 45 3.21 -6.78 -1.00
CA THR A 45 3.58 -7.92 -0.16
C THR A 45 3.42 -9.23 -0.94
N HIS A 46 2.25 -9.44 -1.54
CA HIS A 46 1.94 -10.64 -2.31
C HIS A 46 2.86 -10.83 -3.52
N PHE A 47 3.19 -9.74 -4.22
CA PHE A 47 4.20 -9.79 -5.28
C PHE A 47 5.54 -10.31 -4.77
N TYR A 48 6.03 -9.79 -3.64
CA TYR A 48 7.32 -10.22 -3.10
C TYR A 48 7.30 -11.62 -2.50
N GLU A 49 6.15 -12.07 -1.97
CA GLU A 49 5.97 -13.40 -1.40
C GLU A 49 5.78 -14.49 -2.47
N ALA A 50 5.12 -14.17 -3.59
CA ALA A 50 4.67 -15.17 -4.56
C ALA A 50 5.31 -15.06 -5.95
N TYR A 51 5.62 -13.86 -6.44
CA TYR A 51 5.87 -13.62 -7.87
C TYR A 51 7.21 -12.94 -8.19
N ASN A 52 8.01 -12.59 -7.18
CA ASN A 52 9.20 -11.76 -7.39
C ASN A 52 10.15 -12.34 -8.45
N SER A 53 10.29 -11.60 -9.56
CA SER A 53 11.23 -11.93 -10.63
C SER A 53 11.64 -10.70 -11.43
N ASN A 54 12.69 -10.84 -12.23
CA ASN A 54 13.12 -9.78 -13.14
C ASN A 54 12.09 -9.63 -14.28
N ALA A 55 11.61 -8.40 -14.48
CA ALA A 55 10.62 -8.06 -15.51
C ALA A 55 11.14 -8.16 -16.97
N HIS A 56 12.38 -8.63 -17.19
CA HIS A 56 13.02 -8.58 -18.50
C HIS A 56 13.74 -9.89 -18.86
N ARG A 57 13.11 -10.64 -19.77
CA ARG A 57 13.67 -11.73 -20.61
C ARG A 57 14.05 -13.05 -19.92
N SER A 58 13.19 -13.56 -19.05
CA SER A 58 13.27 -14.97 -18.67
C SER A 58 12.00 -15.71 -19.11
N ASN A 59 12.15 -16.88 -19.71
CA ASN A 59 11.08 -17.66 -20.33
C ASN A 59 10.41 -18.61 -19.31
N HIS A 60 10.45 -18.26 -18.02
CA HIS A 60 10.03 -19.13 -16.93
C HIS A 60 8.84 -18.50 -16.19
N THR A 61 7.97 -19.35 -15.65
CA THR A 61 6.69 -18.99 -15.04
C THR A 61 6.75 -17.76 -14.12
N LEU A 62 7.74 -17.68 -13.24
CA LEU A 62 7.86 -16.53 -12.31
C LEU A 62 8.14 -15.19 -12.99
N ALA A 63 8.78 -15.16 -14.16
CA ALA A 63 9.04 -13.90 -14.87
C ALA A 63 7.76 -13.38 -15.57
N ASP A 64 6.94 -14.30 -16.06
CA ASP A 64 5.62 -13.97 -16.61
C ASP A 64 4.68 -13.49 -15.49
N GLU A 65 4.63 -14.21 -14.36
CA GLU A 65 3.83 -13.84 -13.18
C GLU A 65 4.26 -12.51 -12.54
N ALA A 66 5.55 -12.15 -12.61
CA ALA A 66 6.06 -10.89 -12.09
C ALA A 66 5.63 -9.64 -12.89
N THR A 67 5.26 -9.81 -14.17
CA THR A 67 5.13 -8.70 -15.12
C THR A 67 3.67 -8.45 -15.55
N THR A 68 2.75 -9.34 -15.18
CA THR A 68 1.34 -9.31 -15.58
C THR A 68 0.44 -8.92 -14.42
#